data_AF-A0A959P8X0-F1
#
_entry.id   AF-A0A959P8X0-F1
#
_cell.length_a   1.000
_cell.length_b   1.000
_cell.length_c   1.000
_cell.angle_alpha   90.00
_cell.angle_beta   90.00
_cell.angle_gamma   90.00
#
_symmetry.space_group_name_H-M   'P 1'
#
loop_
_entity.id
_entity.type
_entity.pdbx_description
1 polymer ?
#
loop_
_entity_poly.entity_id
_entity_poly.type
_entity_poly.pdbx_seq_one_letter_code
_entity_poly.pdbx_strand_id
1 'polypeptide(L)'
;FIGFISKNSNNQNIDRTALHFATVACMVGFAIAMTGNGIQVRREHLPHHPASDRLILGLWNYVKFNFYRIPTILPIAILAVAPFGFFGRKHLRFQLISWKDVFWSNRKLWLIADLMVGVLAMALGWVMCEMGPERTWFPITVLVVTVSVALAYQLGSWAYIILKGRLFQVVVLAQLLLLSFQVTLGFIRVPESFHYANAHDARTVAIQAISDSEDNHKVASLPDSGWLMSGDISQDPDHFTNMHLGLYFGLSQPIVADSSLISGR
;
A
#
# COMPACT_ATOMS: atom_id res chain seq x y z
N PHE A 1 -2.89 3.58 -22.59
CA PHE A 1 -2.70 2.84 -23.85
C PHE A 1 -3.55 1.59 -23.78
N ILE A 2 -4.56 1.50 -24.64
CA ILE A 2 -5.54 0.40 -24.67
C ILE A 2 -5.14 -0.49 -25.85
N GLY A 3 -4.58 -1.66 -25.57
CA GLY A 3 -4.25 -2.66 -26.59
C GLY A 3 -5.52 -3.16 -27.27
N PHE A 4 -5.65 -2.88 -28.56
CA PHE A 4 -6.79 -3.23 -29.39
C PHE A 4 -6.82 -4.74 -29.71
N ILE A 5 -7.95 -5.39 -29.43
CA ILE A 5 -8.20 -6.77 -29.85
C ILE A 5 -8.82 -6.72 -31.25
N SER A 6 -8.00 -6.94 -32.28
CA SER A 6 -8.46 -7.12 -33.67
C SER A 6 -8.94 -8.55 -33.89
N LYS A 7 -10.03 -8.68 -34.64
CA LYS A 7 -10.92 -9.85 -34.75
C LYS A 7 -10.32 -11.06 -35.50
N ASN A 8 -9.07 -11.02 -35.98
CA ASN A 8 -8.54 -12.01 -36.92
C ASN A 8 -7.10 -12.53 -36.66
N SER A 9 -6.58 -12.44 -35.44
CA SER A 9 -5.27 -13.04 -35.13
C SER A 9 -5.42 -14.33 -34.33
N ASN A 10 -5.06 -15.47 -34.94
CA ASN A 10 -4.82 -16.75 -34.26
C ASN A 10 -3.65 -16.71 -33.26
N ASN A 11 -2.98 -15.56 -33.11
CA ASN A 11 -2.03 -15.27 -32.05
C ASN A 11 -2.44 -13.97 -31.34
N GLN A 12 -3.43 -14.07 -30.46
CA GLN A 12 -3.81 -12.99 -29.54
C GLN A 12 -2.75 -12.84 -28.44
N ASN A 13 -1.62 -12.20 -28.78
CA ASN A 13 -0.80 -11.58 -27.75
C ASN A 13 -1.57 -10.35 -27.26
N ILE A 14 -2.28 -10.49 -26.13
CA ILE A 14 -2.69 -9.35 -25.29
C ILE A 14 -1.48 -8.42 -25.21
N ASP A 15 -1.67 -7.11 -25.44
CA ASP A 15 -0.58 -6.14 -25.40
C ASP A 15 -0.01 -6.05 -23.98
N ARG A 16 1.04 -6.85 -23.73
CA ARG A 16 1.71 -7.01 -22.43
C ARG A 16 2.57 -5.81 -22.07
N THR A 17 2.78 -4.88 -23.00
CA THR A 17 3.60 -3.69 -22.80
C THR A 17 3.09 -2.82 -21.64
N ALA A 18 1.76 -2.69 -21.49
CA ALA A 18 1.16 -1.92 -20.39
C ALA A 18 1.48 -2.53 -19.02
N LEU A 19 1.48 -3.87 -18.91
CA LEU A 19 1.85 -4.55 -17.68
C LEU A 19 3.34 -4.40 -17.40
N HIS A 20 4.20 -4.62 -18.41
CA HIS A 20 5.63 -4.40 -18.26
C HIS A 20 5.95 -2.96 -17.84
N PHE A 21 5.23 -1.98 -18.40
CA PHE A 21 5.37 -0.58 -18.02
C PHE A 21 4.94 -0.35 -16.56
N ALA A 22 3.80 -0.90 -16.14
CA ALA A 22 3.36 -0.85 -14.75
C ALA A 22 4.37 -1.52 -13.82
N THR A 23 4.95 -2.66 -14.23
CA THR A 23 6.00 -3.36 -13.49
C THR A 23 7.24 -2.50 -13.32
N VAL A 24 7.75 -1.93 -14.42
CA VAL A 24 8.93 -1.05 -14.39
C VAL A 24 8.64 0.18 -13.54
N ALA A 25 7.47 0.80 -13.69
CA ALA A 25 7.08 1.96 -12.89
C ALA A 25 7.00 1.62 -11.38
N CYS A 26 6.44 0.47 -11.01
CA CYS A 26 6.41 0.02 -9.61
C CYS A 26 7.82 -0.27 -9.08
N MET A 27 8.69 -0.89 -9.86
CA MET A 27 10.07 -1.19 -9.47
C MET A 27 10.91 0.09 -9.30
N VAL A 28 10.78 1.04 -10.23
CA VAL A 28 11.44 2.35 -10.15
C VAL A 28 10.89 3.15 -8.97
N GLY A 29 9.58 3.22 -8.81
CA GLY A 29 8.94 3.89 -7.68
C GLY A 29 9.34 3.30 -6.34
N PHE A 30 9.44 1.96 -6.27
CA PHE A 30 9.98 1.28 -5.10
C PHE A 30 11.46 1.63 -4.87
N ALA A 31 12.31 1.55 -5.89
CA ALA A 31 13.73 1.90 -5.76
C ALA A 31 13.90 3.34 -5.24
N ILE A 32 13.17 4.31 -5.80
CA ILE A 32 13.16 5.71 -5.35
C ILE A 32 12.70 5.80 -3.88
N ALA A 33 11.64 5.08 -3.50
CA ALA A 33 11.18 5.04 -2.12
C ALA A 33 12.31 4.54 -1.20
N MET A 34 12.96 3.43 -1.58
CA MET A 34 14.04 2.80 -0.79
C MET A 34 15.33 3.63 -0.71
N THR A 35 15.58 4.53 -1.66
CA THR A 35 16.74 5.44 -1.60
C THR A 35 16.49 6.68 -0.74
N GLY A 36 15.25 6.93 -0.29
CA GLY A 36 14.93 8.08 0.53
C GLY A 36 15.71 8.10 1.86
N ASN A 37 16.15 9.29 2.28
CA ASN A 37 16.94 9.49 3.51
C ASN A 37 16.30 8.84 4.74
N GLY A 38 14.96 8.92 4.87
CA GLY A 38 14.24 8.31 5.99
C GLY A 38 14.39 6.78 6.09
N ILE A 39 14.67 6.08 4.99
CA ILE A 39 14.91 4.63 5.01
C ILE A 39 16.35 4.31 5.38
N GLN A 40 17.33 5.09 4.91
CA GLN A 40 18.74 4.91 5.29
C GLN A 40 18.91 5.07 6.80
N VAL A 41 18.28 6.12 7.33
CA VAL A 41 18.15 6.39 8.76
C VAL A 41 17.50 5.24 9.53
N ARG A 42 16.34 4.75 9.05
CA ARG A 42 15.63 3.66 9.73
C ARG A 42 16.50 2.40 9.81
N ARG A 43 17.29 2.12 8.77
CA ARG A 43 18.22 0.97 8.77
C ARG A 43 19.24 1.01 9.90
N GLU A 44 19.72 2.20 10.27
CA GLU A 44 20.69 2.35 11.35
C GLU A 44 20.11 1.95 12.71
N HIS A 45 18.79 2.10 12.87
CA HIS A 45 18.06 1.80 14.10
C HIS A 45 17.45 0.40 14.12
N LEU A 46 17.44 -0.30 12.98
CA LEU A 46 16.87 -1.63 12.88
C LEU A 46 17.86 -2.71 13.33
N PRO A 47 17.37 -3.82 13.91
CA PRO A 47 18.24 -4.93 14.29
C PRO A 47 18.99 -5.47 13.06
N HIS A 48 20.30 -5.58 13.20
CA HIS A 48 21.16 -6.07 12.14
C HIS A 48 21.12 -7.60 12.09
N HIS A 49 20.15 -8.13 11.35
CA HIS A 49 20.07 -9.57 11.11
C HIS A 49 21.11 -10.05 10.09
N PRO A 50 21.64 -11.27 10.22
CA PRO A 50 22.50 -11.89 9.20
C PRO A 50 21.73 -12.08 7.89
N ALA A 51 22.45 -12.23 6.77
CA ALA A 51 21.85 -12.31 5.44
C ALA A 51 20.84 -13.47 5.30
N SER A 52 21.07 -14.60 5.97
CA SER A 52 20.14 -15.74 6.00
C SER A 52 18.78 -15.37 6.56
N ASP A 53 18.76 -14.66 7.68
CA ASP A 53 17.54 -14.30 8.40
C ASP A 53 16.75 -13.27 7.60
N ARG A 54 17.43 -12.35 6.90
CA ARG A 54 16.79 -11.39 5.99
C ARG A 54 16.08 -12.07 4.83
N LEU A 55 16.65 -13.15 4.29
CA LEU A 55 15.99 -13.95 3.23
C LEU A 55 14.73 -14.65 3.77
N ILE A 56 14.81 -15.22 4.98
CA ILE A 56 13.67 -15.85 5.66
C ILE A 56 12.57 -14.82 5.93
N LEU A 57 12.95 -13.62 6.40
CA LEU A 57 12.03 -12.50 6.61
C LEU A 57 11.37 -12.05 5.30
N GLY A 58 12.13 -12.00 4.20
CA GLY A 58 11.58 -11.71 2.87
C GLY A 58 10.54 -12.74 2.42
N LEU A 59 10.82 -14.03 2.62
CA LEU A 59 9.88 -15.11 2.34
C LEU A 59 8.63 -15.02 3.24
N TRP A 60 8.81 -14.68 4.51
CA TRP A 60 7.71 -14.49 5.45
C TRP A 60 6.82 -13.30 5.07
N ASN A 61 7.44 -12.19 4.64
CA ASN A 61 6.73 -11.04 4.09
C ASN A 61 5.91 -11.42 2.85
N TYR A 62 6.47 -12.27 1.97
CA TYR A 62 5.76 -12.76 0.79
C TYR A 62 4.50 -13.56 1.16
N VAL A 63 4.60 -14.45 2.15
CA VAL A 63 3.45 -15.21 2.69
C VAL A 63 2.43 -14.24 3.27
N LYS A 64 2.85 -13.28 4.12
CA LYS A 64 1.94 -12.27 4.69
C LYS A 64 1.25 -11.42 3.62
N PHE A 65 1.95 -11.04 2.55
CA PHE A 65 1.31 -10.28 1.47
C PHE A 65 0.23 -11.10 0.78
N ASN A 66 0.52 -12.34 0.38
CA ASN A 66 -0.44 -13.17 -0.34
C ASN A 66 -1.64 -13.62 0.49
N PHE A 67 -1.42 -13.96 1.77
CA PHE A 67 -2.48 -14.55 2.60
C PHE A 67 -3.18 -13.57 3.53
N TYR A 68 -2.58 -12.40 3.81
CA TYR A 68 -3.18 -11.42 4.72
C TYR A 68 -3.46 -10.08 4.02
N ARG A 69 -2.48 -9.47 3.36
CA ARG A 69 -2.64 -8.10 2.82
C ARG A 69 -3.40 -8.02 1.49
N ILE A 70 -3.15 -8.93 0.56
CA ILE A 70 -3.91 -8.96 -0.71
C ILE A 70 -5.40 -9.26 -0.46
N PRO A 71 -5.77 -10.25 0.38
CA PRO A 71 -7.17 -10.52 0.69
C PRO A 71 -7.90 -9.35 1.37
N THR A 72 -7.22 -8.52 2.15
CA THR A 72 -7.86 -7.35 2.78
C THR A 72 -8.11 -6.21 1.79
N ILE A 73 -7.25 -6.04 0.78
CA ILE A 73 -7.40 -5.01 -0.25
C ILE A 73 -8.40 -5.45 -1.34
N LEU A 74 -8.53 -6.76 -1.58
CA LEU A 74 -9.29 -7.33 -2.69
C LEU A 74 -10.76 -6.87 -2.76
N PRO A 75 -11.56 -6.82 -1.67
CA PRO A 75 -12.95 -6.36 -1.73
C PRO A 75 -13.06 -4.90 -2.20
N ILE A 76 -12.19 -4.03 -1.69
CA ILE A 76 -12.16 -2.60 -2.06
C ILE A 76 -11.73 -2.47 -3.53
N ALA A 77 -10.72 -3.23 -3.95
CA ALA A 77 -10.27 -3.25 -5.33
C ALA A 77 -11.40 -3.68 -6.28
N ILE A 78 -12.16 -4.73 -5.96
CA ILE A 78 -13.29 -5.19 -6.77
C ILE A 78 -14.34 -4.08 -6.95
N LEU A 79 -14.71 -3.38 -5.88
CA LEU A 79 -15.65 -2.26 -5.95
C LEU A 79 -15.11 -1.12 -6.82
N ALA A 80 -13.83 -0.78 -6.65
CA ALA A 80 -13.15 0.27 -7.40
C ALA A 80 -13.05 -0.03 -8.90
N VAL A 81 -12.81 -1.29 -9.29
CA VAL A 81 -12.63 -1.66 -10.69
C VAL A 81 -13.94 -2.00 -11.42
N ALA A 82 -15.07 -2.07 -10.72
CA ALA A 82 -16.37 -2.42 -11.31
C ALA A 82 -16.73 -1.64 -12.60
N PRO A 83 -16.45 -0.32 -12.72
CA PRO A 83 -16.73 0.43 -13.96
C PRO A 83 -15.98 -0.11 -15.18
N PHE A 84 -14.78 -0.67 -15.01
CA PHE A 84 -14.01 -1.25 -16.10
C PHE A 84 -14.66 -2.50 -16.68
N GLY A 85 -15.44 -3.25 -15.89
CA GLY A 85 -16.25 -4.34 -16.42
C GLY A 85 -17.37 -3.85 -17.35
N PHE A 86 -17.98 -2.69 -17.04
CA PHE A 86 -18.95 -2.08 -17.95
C PHE A 86 -18.32 -1.62 -19.27
N PHE A 87 -17.13 -1.02 -19.20
CA PHE A 87 -16.38 -0.63 -20.40
C PHE A 87 -15.93 -1.84 -21.23
N GLY A 88 -15.42 -2.87 -20.56
CA GLY A 88 -15.02 -4.13 -21.18
C GLY A 88 -16.17 -4.79 -21.95
N ARG A 89 -17.38 -4.83 -21.36
CA ARG A 89 -18.59 -5.30 -22.05
C ARG A 89 -18.91 -4.50 -23.32
N LYS A 90 -18.78 -3.17 -23.29
CA LYS A 90 -19.06 -2.34 -24.47
C LYS A 90 -18.08 -2.58 -25.61
N HIS A 91 -16.83 -2.90 -25.29
CA HIS A 91 -15.77 -3.13 -26.28
C HIS A 91 -15.75 -4.58 -26.78
N LEU A 92 -15.78 -5.56 -25.89
CA LEU A 92 -15.73 -7.01 -26.20
C LEU A 92 -17.11 -7.57 -26.57
N ARG A 93 -17.96 -6.75 -27.20
CA ARG A 93 -19.32 -7.17 -27.60
C ARG A 93 -19.20 -8.48 -28.40
N PHE A 94 -19.95 -9.50 -27.96
CA PHE A 94 -20.08 -10.83 -28.57
C PHE A 94 -18.97 -11.86 -28.28
N GLN A 95 -17.97 -11.55 -27.45
CA GLN A 95 -17.03 -12.57 -26.97
C GLN A 95 -17.48 -13.13 -25.62
N LEU A 96 -18.07 -14.33 -25.65
CA LEU A 96 -18.33 -15.15 -24.47
C LEU A 96 -17.01 -15.82 -24.06
N ILE A 97 -16.27 -15.16 -23.17
CA ILE A 97 -15.06 -15.75 -22.58
C ILE A 97 -15.47 -16.43 -21.28
N SER A 98 -15.16 -17.72 -21.13
CA SER A 98 -15.38 -18.44 -19.87
C SER A 98 -14.45 -17.88 -18.79
N TRP A 99 -14.89 -17.89 -17.54
CA TRP A 99 -14.05 -17.50 -16.40
C TRP A 99 -12.76 -18.34 -16.31
N LYS A 100 -12.83 -19.63 -16.67
CA LYS A 100 -11.66 -20.52 -16.75
C LYS A 100 -10.70 -20.03 -17.83
N ASP A 101 -11.21 -19.64 -18.99
CA ASP A 101 -10.39 -19.15 -20.09
C ASP A 101 -9.73 -17.83 -19.71
N VAL A 102 -10.44 -16.90 -19.05
CA VAL A 102 -9.83 -15.69 -18.49
C VAL A 102 -8.70 -16.04 -17.54
N PHE A 103 -8.92 -16.96 -16.59
CA PHE A 103 -7.89 -17.29 -15.62
C PHE A 103 -6.63 -17.90 -16.27
N TRP A 104 -6.83 -18.92 -17.13
CA TRP A 104 -5.73 -19.67 -17.75
C TRP A 104 -5.04 -18.92 -18.90
N SER A 105 -5.78 -18.16 -19.72
CA SER A 105 -5.20 -17.33 -20.77
C SER A 105 -4.29 -16.24 -20.20
N ASN A 106 -4.60 -15.77 -18.99
CA ASN A 106 -3.79 -14.79 -18.26
C ASN A 106 -2.76 -15.44 -17.31
N ARG A 107 -2.44 -16.75 -17.41
CA ARG A 107 -1.44 -17.39 -16.52
C ARG A 107 -0.10 -16.64 -16.44
N LYS A 108 0.32 -16.02 -17.54
CA LYS A 108 1.56 -15.21 -17.59
C LYS A 108 1.43 -13.91 -16.82
N LEU A 109 0.25 -13.27 -16.86
CA LEU A 109 -0.07 -12.07 -16.06
C LEU A 109 0.02 -12.40 -14.58
N TRP A 110 -0.59 -13.53 -14.16
CA TRP A 110 -0.53 -14.01 -12.78
C TRP A 110 0.91 -14.27 -12.33
N LEU A 111 1.70 -14.96 -13.14
CA LEU A 111 3.10 -15.25 -12.82
C LEU A 111 3.94 -13.98 -12.70
N ILE A 112 3.74 -12.98 -13.58
CA ILE A 112 4.45 -11.70 -13.49
C ILE A 112 4.03 -10.93 -12.24
N ALA A 113 2.74 -10.87 -11.93
CA ALA A 113 2.25 -10.18 -10.74
C ALA A 113 2.77 -10.85 -9.46
N ASP A 114 2.71 -12.18 -9.38
CA ASP A 114 3.21 -12.96 -8.25
C ASP A 114 4.73 -12.78 -8.06
N LEU A 115 5.49 -12.84 -9.15
CA LEU A 115 6.93 -12.56 -9.14
C LEU A 115 7.23 -11.15 -8.62
N MET A 116 6.43 -10.14 -9.00
CA MET A 116 6.60 -8.78 -8.47
C MET A 116 6.35 -8.70 -6.97
N VAL A 117 5.30 -9.36 -6.46
CA VAL A 117 5.04 -9.44 -5.01
C VAL A 117 6.23 -10.11 -4.31
N GLY A 118 6.77 -11.19 -4.90
CA GLY A 118 7.98 -11.86 -4.42
C GLY A 118 9.20 -10.93 -4.37
N VAL A 119 9.52 -10.23 -5.46
CA VAL A 119 10.66 -9.31 -5.52
C VAL A 119 10.52 -8.20 -4.49
N LEU A 120 9.33 -7.61 -4.36
CA LEU A 120 9.08 -6.56 -3.38
C LEU A 120 9.20 -7.07 -1.94
N ALA A 121 8.65 -8.24 -1.65
CA ALA A 121 8.73 -8.85 -0.32
C ALA A 121 10.17 -9.16 0.09
N MET A 122 10.95 -9.72 -0.83
CA MET A 122 12.36 -9.99 -0.63
C MET A 122 13.16 -8.70 -0.46
N ALA A 123 12.87 -7.67 -1.25
CA ALA A 123 13.54 -6.38 -1.10
C ALA A 123 13.22 -5.72 0.24
N LEU A 124 11.97 -5.78 0.72
CA LEU A 124 11.59 -5.31 2.05
C LEU A 124 12.30 -6.10 3.16
N GLY A 125 12.34 -7.43 3.08
CA GLY A 125 13.08 -8.25 4.03
C GLY A 125 14.58 -7.95 4.05
N TRP A 126 15.17 -7.71 2.87
CA TRP A 126 16.60 -7.38 2.74
C TRP A 126 16.97 -6.01 3.29
N VAL A 127 16.12 -5.03 3.01
CA VAL A 127 16.37 -3.62 3.30
C VAL A 127 15.90 -3.23 4.70
N MET A 128 14.70 -3.62 5.08
CA MET A 128 14.05 -3.18 6.31
C MET A 128 14.13 -4.22 7.41
N CYS A 129 14.55 -5.45 7.14
CA CYS A 129 14.60 -6.51 8.15
C CYS A 129 13.26 -6.77 8.89
N GLU A 130 12.16 -6.27 8.31
CA GLU A 130 10.78 -6.37 8.82
C GLU A 130 9.81 -6.16 7.64
N MET A 131 8.49 -6.12 7.89
CA MET A 131 7.49 -5.95 6.83
C MET A 131 7.44 -4.53 6.23
N GLY A 132 8.11 -3.58 6.89
CA GLY A 132 8.09 -2.16 6.58
C GLY A 132 6.75 -1.49 6.97
N PRO A 133 6.71 -0.15 7.01
CA PRO A 133 5.48 0.59 7.26
C PRO A 133 4.52 0.48 6.07
N GLU A 134 3.21 0.57 6.30
CA GLU A 134 2.19 0.30 5.27
C GLU A 134 2.37 1.11 3.96
N ARG A 135 2.96 2.31 4.04
CA ARG A 135 3.31 3.15 2.89
C ARG A 135 4.24 2.46 1.86
N THR A 136 5.11 1.56 2.29
CA THR A 136 6.01 0.84 1.38
C THR A 136 5.27 -0.22 0.56
N TRP A 137 4.02 -0.53 0.91
CA TRP A 137 3.18 -1.50 0.19
C TRP A 137 2.31 -0.86 -0.90
N PHE A 138 2.40 0.46 -1.07
CA PHE A 138 1.70 1.15 -2.15
C PHE A 138 1.90 0.50 -3.54
N PRO A 139 3.12 0.03 -3.93
CA PRO A 139 3.31 -0.69 -5.19
C PRO A 139 2.48 -1.98 -5.30
N ILE A 140 2.26 -2.70 -4.20
CA ILE A 140 1.38 -3.90 -4.17
C ILE A 140 -0.06 -3.50 -4.49
N THR A 141 -0.52 -2.41 -3.87
CA THR A 141 -1.89 -1.91 -4.10
C THR A 141 -2.09 -1.54 -5.57
N VAL A 142 -1.14 -0.81 -6.17
CA VAL A 142 -1.17 -0.46 -7.60
C VAL A 142 -1.18 -1.71 -8.49
N LEU A 143 -0.38 -2.72 -8.16
CA LEU A 143 -0.35 -3.98 -8.88
C LEU A 143 -1.70 -4.73 -8.80
N VAL A 144 -2.25 -4.89 -7.59
CA VAL A 144 -3.55 -5.55 -7.36
C VAL A 144 -4.65 -4.83 -8.13
N VAL A 145 -4.69 -3.49 -8.08
CA VAL A 145 -5.68 -2.70 -8.84
C VAL A 145 -5.50 -2.91 -10.34
N THR A 146 -4.26 -2.86 -10.86
CA THR A 146 -3.98 -3.03 -12.30
C THR A 146 -4.44 -4.39 -12.80
N VAL A 147 -4.10 -5.47 -12.08
CA VAL A 147 -4.56 -6.83 -12.42
C VAL A 147 -6.08 -6.93 -12.32
N SER A 148 -6.68 -6.37 -11.27
CA SER A 148 -8.13 -6.35 -11.08
C SER A 148 -8.86 -5.60 -12.20
N VAL A 149 -8.30 -4.49 -12.70
CA VAL A 149 -8.84 -3.76 -13.86
C VAL A 149 -8.82 -4.65 -15.11
N ALA A 150 -7.71 -5.33 -15.39
CA ALA A 150 -7.59 -6.20 -16.55
C ALA A 150 -8.61 -7.35 -16.50
N LEU A 151 -8.79 -7.97 -15.32
CA LEU A 151 -9.77 -9.02 -15.11
C LEU A 151 -11.21 -8.51 -15.22
N ALA A 152 -11.53 -7.41 -14.54
CA ALA A 152 -12.86 -6.81 -14.58
C ALA A 152 -13.25 -6.48 -16.03
N TYR A 153 -12.31 -5.92 -16.80
CA TYR A 153 -12.50 -5.61 -18.20
C TYR A 153 -12.86 -6.85 -19.03
N GLN A 154 -12.11 -7.95 -18.89
CA GLN A 154 -12.36 -9.18 -19.65
C GLN A 154 -13.66 -9.89 -19.21
N LEU A 155 -13.95 -9.88 -17.90
CA LEU A 155 -15.14 -10.52 -17.32
C LEU A 155 -16.43 -9.72 -17.51
N GLY A 156 -16.36 -8.48 -18.01
CA GLY A 156 -17.51 -7.60 -18.18
C GLY A 156 -18.66 -8.19 -18.98
N SER A 157 -18.35 -8.88 -20.10
CA SER A 157 -19.35 -9.54 -20.94
C SER A 157 -20.01 -10.73 -20.23
N TRP A 158 -19.22 -11.53 -19.50
CA TRP A 158 -19.71 -12.65 -18.70
C TRP A 158 -20.62 -12.19 -17.56
N ALA A 159 -20.19 -11.16 -16.82
CA ALA A 159 -20.95 -10.56 -15.73
C ALA A 159 -22.29 -9.99 -16.22
N TYR A 160 -22.33 -9.35 -17.39
CA TYR A 160 -23.58 -8.84 -17.98
C TYR A 160 -24.63 -9.93 -18.21
N ILE A 161 -24.20 -11.10 -18.68
CA ILE A 161 -25.08 -12.24 -18.98
C ILE A 161 -25.64 -12.84 -17.70
N ILE A 162 -24.76 -13.07 -16.71
CA ILE A 162 -25.17 -13.60 -15.39
C ILE A 162 -26.14 -12.64 -14.69
N LEU A 163 -25.87 -11.35 -14.78
CA LEU A 163 -26.71 -10.30 -14.19
C LEU A 163 -27.97 -9.98 -15.01
N LYS A 164 -28.31 -10.79 -16.03
CA LYS A 164 -29.52 -10.66 -16.85
C LYS A 164 -29.76 -9.24 -17.36
N GLY A 165 -28.70 -8.55 -17.78
CA GLY A 165 -28.83 -7.18 -18.29
C GLY A 165 -28.53 -6.06 -17.29
N ARG A 166 -28.47 -6.36 -15.98
CA ARG A 166 -28.44 -5.35 -14.90
C ARG A 166 -27.03 -4.87 -14.52
N LEU A 167 -26.02 -5.09 -15.36
CA LEU A 167 -24.63 -4.72 -15.06
C LEU A 167 -24.48 -3.23 -14.67
N PHE A 168 -25.19 -2.33 -15.35
CA PHE A 168 -25.12 -0.90 -15.04
C PHE A 168 -25.57 -0.59 -13.60
N GLN A 169 -26.69 -1.17 -13.16
CA GLN A 169 -27.21 -0.99 -11.80
C GLN A 169 -26.24 -1.53 -10.74
N VAL A 170 -25.61 -2.69 -11.01
CA VAL A 170 -24.60 -3.29 -10.13
C VAL A 170 -23.35 -2.41 -10.05
N VAL A 171 -22.89 -1.85 -11.17
CA VAL A 171 -21.74 -0.94 -11.17
C VAL A 171 -22.05 0.35 -10.40
N VAL A 172 -23.24 0.93 -10.59
CA VAL A 172 -23.67 2.10 -9.81
C VAL A 172 -23.71 1.77 -8.31
N LEU A 173 -24.30 0.64 -7.93
CA LEU A 173 -24.33 0.19 -6.54
C LEU A 173 -22.92 -0.01 -5.97
N ALA A 174 -22.01 -0.64 -6.71
CA ALA A 174 -20.62 -0.84 -6.29
C ALA A 174 -19.90 0.50 -6.06
N GLN A 175 -20.13 1.49 -6.91
CA GLN A 175 -19.57 2.83 -6.76
C GLN A 175 -20.19 3.58 -5.57
N LEU A 176 -21.49 3.45 -5.34
CA LEU A 176 -22.14 4.00 -4.16
C LEU A 176 -21.57 3.39 -2.87
N LEU A 177 -21.39 2.07 -2.83
CA LEU A 177 -20.77 1.39 -1.68
C LEU A 177 -19.33 1.85 -1.45
N LEU A 178 -18.54 2.00 -2.51
CA LEU A 178 -17.18 2.53 -2.42
C LEU A 178 -17.18 3.96 -1.87
N LEU A 179 -18.04 4.84 -2.39
CA LEU A 179 -18.16 6.22 -1.91
C LEU A 179 -18.60 6.26 -0.44
N SER A 180 -19.61 5.50 -0.05
CA SER A 180 -20.06 5.41 1.34
C SER A 180 -18.95 4.90 2.26
N PHE A 181 -18.17 3.91 1.82
CA PHE A 181 -17.02 3.43 2.58
C PHE A 181 -15.95 4.51 2.77
N GLN A 182 -15.61 5.26 1.71
CA GLN A 182 -14.64 6.36 1.80
C GLN A 182 -15.14 7.50 2.70
N VAL A 183 -16.43 7.82 2.63
CA VAL A 183 -17.05 8.82 3.50
C VAL A 183 -16.96 8.39 4.97
N THR A 184 -17.33 7.14 5.29
CA THR A 184 -17.22 6.61 6.65
C THR A 184 -15.78 6.61 7.15
N LEU A 185 -14.81 6.20 6.32
CA LEU A 185 -13.39 6.29 6.67
C LEU A 185 -12.96 7.73 6.93
N GLY A 186 -13.39 8.68 6.10
CA GLY A 186 -13.08 10.10 6.29
C GLY A 186 -13.64 10.65 7.60
N PHE A 187 -14.87 10.31 7.95
CA PHE A 187 -15.47 10.73 9.22
C PHE A 187 -14.71 10.23 10.45
N ILE A 188 -14.10 9.06 10.37
CA ILE A 188 -13.31 8.49 11.47
C ILE A 188 -11.89 9.08 11.48
N ARG A 189 -11.22 9.13 10.33
CA ARG A 189 -9.79 9.45 10.23
C ARG A 189 -9.49 10.95 10.27
N VAL A 190 -10.39 11.81 9.81
CA VAL A 190 -10.16 13.27 9.82
C VAL A 190 -10.03 13.83 11.24
N PRO A 191 -10.91 13.51 12.20
CA PRO A 191 -10.72 13.95 13.59
C PRO A 191 -9.42 13.43 14.22
N GLU A 192 -9.03 12.19 13.94
CA GLU A 192 -7.76 11.61 14.41
C GLU A 192 -6.56 12.43 13.90
N SER A 193 -6.58 12.81 12.62
CA SER A 193 -5.54 13.66 12.04
C SER A 193 -5.46 15.06 12.66
N PHE A 194 -6.59 15.67 13.03
CA PHE A 194 -6.55 16.94 13.78
C PHE A 194 -5.96 16.76 15.19
N HIS A 195 -6.36 15.71 15.90
CA HIS A 195 -5.83 15.39 17.21
C HIS A 195 -4.32 15.14 17.15
N TYR A 196 -3.86 14.42 16.12
CA TYR A 196 -2.45 14.18 15.84
C TYR A 196 -1.67 15.47 15.59
N ALA A 197 -2.16 16.33 14.69
CA ALA A 197 -1.50 17.59 14.35
C ALA A 197 -1.31 18.47 15.59
N ASN A 198 -2.35 18.60 16.42
CA ASN A 198 -2.27 19.38 17.67
C ASN A 198 -1.26 18.77 18.66
N ALA A 199 -1.25 17.45 18.82
CA ALA A 199 -0.28 16.77 19.69
C ALA A 199 1.15 16.92 19.17
N HIS A 200 1.34 16.86 17.86
CA HIS A 200 2.63 17.07 17.20
C HIS A 200 3.14 18.50 17.39
N ASP A 201 2.27 19.51 17.24
CA ASP A 201 2.63 20.91 17.44
C ASP A 201 2.99 21.19 18.90
N ALA A 202 2.20 20.67 19.85
CA ALA A 202 2.48 20.78 21.29
C ALA A 202 3.84 20.15 21.65
N ARG A 203 4.12 18.96 21.09
CA ARG A 203 5.41 18.27 21.24
C ARG A 203 6.56 19.08 20.67
N THR A 204 6.38 19.69 19.51
CA THR A 204 7.39 20.55 18.86
C THR A 204 7.73 21.75 19.73
N VAL A 205 6.72 22.42 20.29
CA VAL A 205 6.92 23.54 21.23
C VAL A 205 7.62 23.09 22.51
N ALA A 206 7.21 21.94 23.07
CA ALA A 206 7.85 21.39 24.26
C ALA A 206 9.34 21.11 24.02
N ILE A 207 9.70 20.51 22.88
CA ILE A 207 11.09 20.22 22.52
C ILE A 207 11.91 21.50 22.29
N GLN A 208 11.33 22.53 21.68
CA GLN A 208 12.01 23.83 21.52
C GLN A 208 12.30 24.52 22.85
N ALA A 209 11.50 24.25 23.88
CA ALA A 209 11.70 24.80 25.22
C ALA A 209 12.75 24.04 26.05
N ILE A 210 13.21 22.88 25.56
CA ILE A 210 14.22 22.06 26.24
C ILE A 210 15.61 22.68 26.05
N SER A 211 16.35 22.79 27.15
CA SER A 211 17.76 23.19 27.18
C SER A 211 18.66 21.94 27.25
N ASP A 212 19.84 21.99 26.63
CA ASP A 212 20.84 20.90 26.48
C ASP A 212 21.37 20.25 27.78
N SER A 213 20.81 20.56 28.95
CA SER A 213 21.34 20.18 30.27
C SER A 213 20.74 18.90 30.87
N GLU A 214 19.76 18.25 30.24
CA GLU A 214 19.14 17.03 30.77
C GLU A 214 19.62 15.76 30.06
N ASP A 215 19.92 14.72 30.84
CA ASP A 215 20.49 13.45 30.36
C ASP A 215 19.53 12.60 29.51
N ASN A 216 18.24 12.91 29.47
CA ASN A 216 17.26 12.28 28.57
C ASN A 216 16.00 13.16 28.45
N HIS A 217 15.66 13.57 27.24
CA HIS A 217 14.46 14.37 26.99
C HIS A 217 13.25 13.47 26.77
N LYS A 218 12.42 13.35 27.79
CA LYS A 218 11.17 12.59 27.75
C LYS A 218 10.06 13.46 27.17
N VAL A 219 9.39 12.95 26.13
CA VAL A 219 8.29 13.68 25.48
C VAL A 219 7.10 12.76 25.31
N ALA A 220 5.88 13.31 25.39
CA ALA A 220 4.66 12.52 25.22
C ALA A 220 4.63 11.82 23.84
N SER A 221 4.19 10.57 23.83
CA SER A 221 3.98 9.80 22.59
C SER A 221 2.89 10.42 21.74
N LEU A 222 3.06 10.37 20.41
CA LEU A 222 2.04 10.87 19.50
C LEU A 222 0.88 9.86 19.37
N PRO A 223 -0.36 10.35 19.20
CA PRO A 223 -1.52 9.50 18.91
C PRO A 223 -1.44 8.92 17.48
N ASP A 224 -2.44 8.13 17.06
CA ASP A 224 -2.53 7.68 15.65
C ASP A 224 -2.60 8.91 14.71
N SER A 225 -1.82 8.88 13.63
CA SER A 225 -1.76 9.97 12.65
C SER A 225 -2.98 10.03 11.73
N GLY A 226 -3.82 8.99 11.72
CA GLY A 226 -4.99 8.90 10.87
C GLY A 226 -4.59 8.90 9.39
N TRP A 227 -4.95 9.96 8.66
CA TRP A 227 -4.53 10.16 7.26
C TRP A 227 -3.22 10.94 7.09
N LEU A 228 -2.72 11.56 8.15
CA LEU A 228 -1.42 12.22 8.12
C LEU A 228 -0.32 11.17 8.11
N MET A 229 0.81 11.51 7.48
CA MET A 229 2.02 10.72 7.65
C MET A 229 2.54 10.94 9.07
N SER A 230 2.63 9.88 9.87
CA SER A 230 3.26 9.98 11.18
C SER A 230 4.71 10.46 11.03
N GLY A 231 5.07 11.50 11.79
CA GLY A 231 6.44 11.95 12.00
C GLY A 231 7.26 10.98 12.85
N ASP A 232 6.62 10.00 13.49
CA ASP A 232 7.32 8.95 14.24
C ASP A 232 7.80 7.85 13.27
N ILE A 233 9.12 7.59 13.30
CA ILE A 233 9.78 6.64 12.39
C ILE A 233 9.52 5.18 12.82
N SER A 234 9.30 4.95 14.13
CA SER A 234 8.98 3.66 14.74
C SER A 234 7.51 3.58 15.15
N GLN A 235 6.91 2.39 15.00
CA GLN A 235 5.58 2.08 15.54
C GLN A 235 5.64 1.55 16.98
N ASP A 236 6.85 1.32 17.52
CA ASP A 236 7.05 0.90 18.90
C ASP A 236 7.13 2.15 19.80
N PRO A 237 6.11 2.43 20.63
CA PRO A 237 6.12 3.56 21.55
C PRO A 237 7.09 3.38 22.73
N ASP A 238 7.52 2.16 23.03
CA ASP A 238 8.37 1.84 24.20
C ASP A 238 9.87 1.89 23.87
N HIS A 239 10.24 1.87 22.58
CA HIS A 239 11.63 1.98 22.08
C HIS A 239 11.81 3.15 21.11
N PHE A 240 11.01 4.21 21.27
CA PHE A 240 11.10 5.37 20.41
C PHE A 240 12.31 6.24 20.76
N THR A 241 13.41 6.11 20.01
CA THR A 241 14.53 7.07 20.02
C THR A 241 14.49 7.88 18.72
N ASN A 242 14.11 9.16 18.80
CA ASN A 242 14.12 10.03 17.61
C ASN A 242 15.37 10.89 17.58
N MET A 243 16.48 10.28 17.18
CA MET A 243 17.75 10.97 16.99
C MET A 243 17.66 12.09 15.93
N HIS A 244 16.73 11.99 14.96
CA HIS A 244 16.54 13.04 13.95
C HIS A 244 15.89 14.29 14.49
N LEU A 245 14.90 14.11 15.35
CA LEU A 245 14.27 15.21 16.05
C LEU A 245 15.29 15.91 16.96
N GLY A 246 16.12 15.12 17.67
CA GLY A 246 17.26 15.65 18.42
C GLY A 246 18.22 16.46 17.54
N LEU A 247 18.71 15.88 16.44
CA LEU A 247 19.62 16.56 15.50
C LEU A 247 19.01 17.83 14.88
N TYR A 248 17.72 17.83 14.54
CA TYR A 248 17.03 19.01 14.01
C TYR A 248 16.97 20.15 15.02
N PHE A 249 16.78 19.82 16.30
CA PHE A 249 16.78 20.79 17.40
C PHE A 249 18.17 21.07 18.00
N GLY A 250 19.22 20.43 17.49
CA GLY A 250 20.58 20.59 18.00
C GLY A 250 20.88 19.85 19.31
N LEU A 251 20.00 18.95 19.74
CA LEU A 251 20.12 18.20 20.99
C LEU A 251 21.12 17.05 20.84
N SER A 252 22.04 16.94 21.78
CA SER A 252 23.06 15.88 21.82
C SER A 252 22.54 14.54 22.36
N GLN A 253 21.45 14.58 23.12
CA GLN A 253 20.81 13.43 23.76
C GLN A 253 19.59 12.93 22.94
N PRO A 254 19.29 11.62 22.96
CA PRO A 254 18.12 11.09 22.27
C PRO A 254 16.81 11.54 22.93
N ILE A 255 15.81 11.88 22.11
CA ILE A 255 14.44 12.11 22.57
C ILE A 255 13.75 10.76 22.73
N VAL A 256 13.28 10.47 23.94
CA VAL A 256 12.57 9.22 24.28
C VAL A 256 11.08 9.52 24.43
N ALA A 257 10.22 8.74 23.77
CA ALA A 257 8.78 8.84 24.00
C ALA A 257 8.43 8.21 25.37
N ASP A 258 7.65 8.91 26.19
CA ASP A 258 7.17 8.39 27.45
C ASP A 258 5.63 8.31 27.42
N SER A 259 5.13 7.08 27.37
CA SER A 259 3.68 6.80 27.34
C SER A 259 2.98 7.17 28.65
N SER A 260 3.73 7.32 29.75
CA SER A 260 3.19 7.77 31.04
C SER A 260 2.93 9.28 31.10
N LEU A 261 3.51 10.06 30.18
CA LEU A 261 3.30 11.50 30.05
C LEU A 261 2.06 11.87 29.22
N ILE A 262 1.28 10.88 28.76
CA ILE A 262 -0.04 11.12 28.16
C ILE A 262 -0.98 11.54 29.30
N SER A 263 -0.91 12.82 29.68
CA SER A 263 -1.76 13.40 30.71
C SER A 263 -3.19 13.53 30.19
N GLY A 264 -4.11 12.78 30.81
CA GLY A 264 -5.54 13.07 30.80
C GLY A 264 -6.31 12.62 29.55
N ARG A 265 -6.92 11.44 29.64
CA ARG A 265 -8.30 11.27 29.16
C ARG A 265 -9.24 11.59 30.30
#